data_AF-A0A6P6FTC4-F1
#
_entry.id   AF-A0A6P6FTC4-F1
#
_cell.length_a   1.000
_cell.length_b   1.000
_cell.length_c   1.000
_cell.angle_alpha   90.00
_cell.angle_beta   90.00
_cell.angle_gamma   90.00
#
_symmetry.space_group_name_H-M   'P 1'
#
loop_
_entity.id
_entity.type
_entity.pdbx_description
1 polymer ?
#
loop_
_entity_poly.entity_id
_entity_poly.type
_entity_poly.pdbx_seq_one_letter_code
_entity_poly.pdbx_strand_id
1 'polypeptide(L)'
;MYNLARRLPNVSSVCPICASIDETVLHVLWGCFAAKTVWKELDFYNCVKNSLDNSFVSLCSSVFSSLSSVQQEQFAWVIWRLWNRVNAHVHASKISWTPPIGNRLKINVDAATQN
;
A
#
# COMPACT_ATOMS: atom_id res chain seq x y z
N MET A 1 -4.96 -11.65 4.18
CA MET A 1 -4.67 -10.57 3.21
C MET A 1 -5.88 -9.65 3.15
N TYR A 2 -5.67 -8.37 3.46
CA TYR A 2 -6.74 -7.43 3.84
C TYR A 2 -7.30 -6.71 2.60
N ASN A 3 -8.50 -7.10 2.17
CA ASN A 3 -9.35 -6.27 1.29
C ASN A 3 -10.08 -5.24 2.16
N LEU A 4 -9.75 -3.95 2.03
CA LEU A 4 -10.47 -2.86 2.71
C LEU A 4 -11.98 -2.89 2.39
N ALA A 5 -12.33 -3.28 1.16
CA ALA A 5 -13.69 -3.46 0.69
C ALA A 5 -14.52 -4.47 1.52
N ARG A 6 -13.89 -5.39 2.26
CA ARG A 6 -14.61 -6.38 3.08
C ARG A 6 -15.04 -5.85 4.45
N ARG A 7 -14.57 -4.66 4.86
CA ARG A 7 -14.83 -4.10 6.20
C ARG A 7 -15.58 -2.76 6.19
N LEU A 8 -15.69 -2.11 5.04
CA LEU A 8 -16.32 -0.80 4.90
C LEU A 8 -17.28 -0.80 3.71
N PRO A 9 -18.60 -0.61 3.92
CA PRO A 9 -19.53 -0.35 2.82
C PRO A 9 -19.10 0.94 2.13
N ASN A 10 -18.98 0.92 0.79
CA ASN A 10 -18.59 2.05 -0.08
C ASN A 10 -17.08 2.33 -0.26
N VAL A 11 -16.19 1.35 -0.06
CA VAL A 11 -14.80 1.49 -0.54
C VAL A 11 -14.80 1.21 -2.04
N SER A 12 -14.30 2.18 -2.82
CA SER A 12 -14.09 2.05 -4.25
C SER A 12 -13.28 0.79 -4.56
N SER A 13 -13.70 -0.02 -5.52
CA SER A 13 -12.93 -1.22 -5.91
C SER A 13 -11.65 -0.85 -6.64
N VAL A 14 -11.48 0.41 -7.07
CA VAL A 14 -10.33 0.86 -7.84
C VAL A 14 -9.20 1.40 -6.95
N CYS A 15 -7.98 1.20 -7.42
CA CYS A 15 -6.75 1.62 -6.79
C CYS A 15 -6.79 3.11 -6.41
N PRO A 16 -6.54 3.48 -5.14
CA PRO A 16 -6.63 4.87 -4.67
C PRO A 16 -5.51 5.76 -5.23
N ILE A 17 -4.48 5.17 -5.85
CA ILE A 17 -3.33 5.89 -6.41
C ILE A 17 -3.54 6.23 -7.89
N CYS A 18 -4.04 5.27 -8.69
CA CYS A 18 -4.18 5.46 -10.14
C CYS A 18 -5.63 5.62 -10.60
N ALA A 19 -6.62 5.34 -9.73
CA ALA A 19 -8.05 5.41 -10.00
C ALA A 19 -8.52 4.65 -11.26
N SER A 20 -7.75 3.70 -11.76
CA SER A 20 -7.95 3.10 -13.09
C SER A 20 -8.15 1.59 -13.10
N ILE A 21 -7.56 0.85 -12.15
CA ILE A 21 -7.58 -0.62 -12.09
C ILE A 21 -8.04 -1.03 -10.70
N ASP A 22 -8.67 -2.19 -10.58
CA ASP A 22 -9.07 -2.73 -9.29
C ASP A 22 -7.90 -2.81 -8.29
N GLU A 23 -8.18 -2.40 -7.07
CA GLU A 23 -7.23 -2.40 -5.96
C GLU A 23 -6.90 -3.84 -5.57
N THR A 24 -5.69 -4.25 -5.90
CA THR A 24 -5.07 -5.46 -5.35
C THR A 24 -3.74 -5.08 -4.74
N VAL A 25 -3.29 -5.84 -3.74
CA VAL A 25 -1.97 -5.64 -3.11
C VAL A 25 -0.86 -5.65 -4.18
N LEU A 26 -0.93 -6.59 -5.12
CA LEU A 26 0.02 -6.69 -6.23
C LEU A 26 -0.06 -5.47 -7.15
N HIS A 27 -1.26 -5.01 -7.51
CA HIS A 27 -1.40 -3.82 -8.34
C HIS A 27 -0.81 -2.60 -7.63
N VAL A 28 -1.26 -2.30 -6.42
CA VAL A 28 -0.87 -1.09 -5.71
C VAL A 28 0.65 -1.02 -5.46
N LEU A 29 1.27 -2.15 -5.11
CA LEU A 29 2.69 -2.20 -4.74
C LEU A 29 3.63 -2.47 -5.92
N TRP A 30 3.15 -3.03 -7.03
CA TRP A 30 4.00 -3.45 -8.16
C TRP A 30 3.44 -3.03 -9.52
N GLY A 31 2.18 -3.37 -9.79
CA GLY A 31 1.56 -3.21 -11.11
C GLY A 31 1.15 -1.78 -11.50
N CYS A 32 0.90 -0.93 -10.51
CA CYS A 32 0.42 0.43 -10.65
C CYS A 32 1.45 1.28 -11.38
N PHE A 33 1.00 2.15 -12.30
CA PHE A 33 1.92 3.04 -13.02
C PHE A 33 2.80 3.87 -12.06
N ALA A 34 2.21 4.40 -10.98
CA ALA A 34 2.93 5.16 -9.97
C ALA A 34 3.90 4.30 -9.13
N ALA A 35 3.65 3.00 -8.98
CA ALA A 35 4.62 2.09 -8.36
C ALA A 35 5.75 1.78 -9.35
N LYS A 36 5.42 1.49 -10.61
CA LYS A 36 6.38 1.21 -11.69
C LYS A 36 7.38 2.34 -11.90
N THR A 37 7.00 3.60 -11.72
CA THR A 37 7.96 4.72 -11.79
C THR A 37 9.03 4.62 -10.71
N VAL A 38 8.68 4.18 -9.49
CA VAL A 38 9.67 3.99 -8.42
C VAL A 38 10.55 2.77 -8.70
N TRP A 39 9.95 1.67 -9.16
CA TRP A 39 10.70 0.45 -9.45
C TRP A 39 11.71 0.62 -10.57
N LYS A 40 11.42 1.42 -11.59
CA LYS A 40 12.34 1.71 -12.70
C LYS A 40 13.64 2.39 -12.29
N GLU A 41 13.67 3.03 -11.12
CA GLU A 41 14.87 3.68 -10.56
C GLU A 41 15.81 2.70 -9.85
N LEU A 42 15.40 1.44 -9.67
CA LEU A 42 16.21 0.42 -9.02
C LEU A 42 16.92 -0.46 -10.05
N ASP A 43 18.23 -0.61 -9.90
CA ASP A 43 19.09 -1.34 -10.84
C ASP A 43 18.64 -2.79 -11.06
N PHE A 44 18.08 -3.43 -10.03
CA PHE A 44 17.64 -4.81 -10.08
C PHE A 44 16.25 -5.01 -10.71
N TYR A 45 15.51 -3.94 -11.01
CA TYR A 45 14.13 -4.06 -11.51
C TYR A 45 14.05 -4.87 -12.80
N ASN A 46 15.01 -4.72 -13.70
CA ASN A 46 15.05 -5.48 -14.95
C ASN A 46 15.16 -7.00 -14.73
N CYS A 47 15.71 -7.45 -13.60
CA CYS A 47 15.84 -8.86 -13.25
C CYS A 47 14.50 -9.48 -12.84
N VAL A 48 13.58 -8.67 -12.29
CA VAL A 48 12.35 -9.16 -11.64
C VAL A 48 11.07 -8.68 -12.34
N LYS A 49 11.14 -7.68 -13.23
CA LYS A 49 9.97 -7.10 -13.91
C LYS A 49 9.19 -8.08 -14.81
N ASN A 50 9.86 -9.12 -15.29
CA ASN A 50 9.29 -10.11 -16.20
C ASN A 50 8.79 -11.36 -15.47
N SER A 51 8.80 -11.35 -14.13
CA SER A 51 8.23 -12.46 -13.38
C SER A 51 6.73 -12.55 -13.67
N LEU A 52 6.26 -13.76 -14.00
CA LEU A 52 4.85 -14.04 -14.29
C LEU A 52 4.01 -14.13 -12.99
N ASP A 53 4.37 -13.31 -12.02
CA ASP A 53 3.83 -13.40 -10.67
C ASP A 53 2.40 -12.85 -10.65
N ASN A 54 1.45 -13.78 -10.57
CA ASN A 54 0.02 -13.46 -10.46
C ASN A 54 -0.39 -13.07 -9.03
N SER A 55 0.54 -13.08 -8.08
CA SER A 55 0.28 -12.72 -6.69
C SER A 55 1.47 -12.01 -6.06
N PHE A 56 1.20 -11.21 -5.02
CA PHE A 56 2.25 -10.57 -4.23
C PHE A 56 3.18 -11.58 -3.55
N VAL A 57 2.68 -12.75 -3.18
CA VAL A 57 3.50 -13.82 -2.58
C VAL A 57 4.50 -14.36 -3.58
N SER A 58 4.04 -14.65 -4.80
CA SER A 58 4.90 -15.14 -5.88
C SER A 58 5.99 -14.12 -6.22
N LEU A 59 5.65 -12.84 -6.26
CA LEU A 59 6.61 -11.73 -6.40
C LEU A 59 7.68 -11.74 -5.32
N CYS A 60 7.27 -11.82 -4.05
CA CYS A 60 8.21 -11.93 -2.95
C CYS A 60 9.12 -13.15 -3.13
N SER A 61 8.56 -14.33 -3.41
CA SER A 61 9.35 -15.55 -3.63
C SER A 61 10.37 -15.37 -4.76
N SER A 62 9.98 -14.79 -5.89
CA SER A 62 10.89 -14.52 -7.01
C SER A 62 12.04 -13.61 -6.60
N VAL A 63 11.73 -12.51 -5.90
CA VAL A 63 12.71 -11.52 -5.43
C VAL A 63 13.68 -12.14 -4.41
N PHE A 64 13.16 -12.80 -3.37
CA PHE A 64 13.97 -13.38 -2.29
C PHE A 64 14.78 -14.61 -2.73
N SER A 65 14.41 -15.25 -3.85
CA SER A 65 15.21 -16.33 -4.45
C SER A 65 16.25 -15.84 -5.47
N SER A 66 16.06 -14.67 -6.07
CA SER A 66 16.88 -14.24 -7.23
C SER A 66 17.83 -13.07 -6.95
N LEU A 67 17.58 -12.29 -5.90
CA LEU A 67 18.34 -11.07 -5.62
C LEU A 67 19.29 -11.22 -4.43
N SER A 68 20.27 -10.33 -4.34
CA SER A 68 21.17 -10.25 -3.17
C SER A 68 20.46 -9.73 -1.93
N SER A 69 21.02 -9.95 -0.74
CA SER A 69 20.45 -9.46 0.53
C SER A 69 20.21 -7.94 0.54
N VAL A 70 21.15 -7.16 -0.03
CA VAL A 70 21.03 -5.70 -0.13
C VAL A 70 19.84 -5.31 -1.02
N GLN A 71 19.67 -5.98 -2.16
CA GLN A 71 18.55 -5.72 -3.07
C GLN A 71 17.21 -6.17 -2.47
N GLN A 72 17.20 -7.26 -1.72
CA GLN A 72 16.04 -7.71 -0.96
C GLN A 72 15.62 -6.69 0.10
N GLU A 73 16.58 -6.10 0.82
CA GLU A 73 16.32 -5.03 1.77
C GLU A 73 15.76 -3.78 1.07
N GLN A 74 16.37 -3.36 -0.04
CA GLN A 74 15.86 -2.24 -0.86
C GLN A 74 14.42 -2.50 -1.33
N PHE A 75 14.13 -3.73 -1.80
CA PHE A 75 12.79 -4.14 -2.18
C PHE A 75 11.81 -4.00 -1.01
N ALA A 76 12.15 -4.52 0.18
CA ALA A 76 11.31 -4.42 1.36
C ALA A 76 11.04 -2.95 1.78
N TRP A 77 12.07 -2.10 1.72
CA TRP A 77 11.94 -0.66 1.98
C TRP A 77 11.01 0.03 1.00
N VAL A 78 11.14 -0.25 -0.29
CA VAL A 78 10.29 0.36 -1.32
C VAL A 78 8.85 -0.10 -1.18
N ILE A 79 8.60 -1.38 -0.91
CA ILE A 79 7.27 -1.90 -0.58
C ILE A 79 6.67 -1.15 0.61
N TRP A 80 7.42 -0.99 1.70
CA TRP A 80 6.97 -0.26 2.88
C TRP A 80 6.62 1.20 2.55
N ARG A 81 7.46 1.90 1.77
CA ARG A 81 7.20 3.29 1.36
C ARG A 81 5.97 3.42 0.47
N LEU A 82 5.79 2.51 -0.50
CA LEU A 82 4.61 2.48 -1.36
C LEU A 82 3.34 2.22 -0.55
N TRP A 83 3.38 1.28 0.40
CA TRP A 83 2.23 1.03 1.28
C TRP A 83 1.90 2.24 2.16
N ASN A 84 2.90 2.93 2.71
CA ASN A 84 2.67 4.15 3.48
C ASN A 84 2.02 5.25 2.65
N ARG A 85 2.39 5.39 1.37
CA ARG A 85 1.73 6.33 0.47
C ARG A 85 0.25 5.98 0.29
N VAL A 86 -0.09 4.70 0.17
CA VAL A 86 -1.47 4.24 0.04
C VAL A 86 -2.25 4.52 1.32
N ASN A 87 -1.69 4.17 2.48
CA ASN A 87 -2.29 4.50 3.76
C ASN A 87 -2.50 6.01 3.92
N ALA A 88 -1.53 6.81 3.51
CA ALA A 88 -1.66 8.27 3.54
C ALA A 88 -2.81 8.75 2.65
N HIS A 89 -3.00 8.17 1.45
CA HIS A 89 -4.15 8.51 0.58
C HIS A 89 -5.49 8.07 1.17
N VAL A 90 -5.59 6.86 1.69
CA VAL A 90 -6.82 6.30 2.26
C VAL A 90 -7.22 7.05 3.55
N HIS A 91 -6.24 7.41 4.36
CA HIS A 91 -6.43 8.11 5.63
C HIS A 91 -6.18 9.63 5.56
N ALA A 92 -6.00 10.18 4.36
CA ALA A 92 -5.84 11.63 4.13
C ALA A 92 -7.08 12.42 4.56
N SER A 93 -8.23 11.75 4.69
CA SER A 93 -9.41 12.22 5.41
C SER A 93 -9.14 12.30 6.91
N LYS A 94 -8.11 13.04 7.32
CA LYS A 94 -8.08 13.62 8.66
C LYS A 94 -9.31 14.50 8.73
N ILE A 95 -10.36 14.03 9.40
CA ILE A 95 -11.43 14.90 9.85
C ILE A 95 -10.73 16.03 10.60
N SER A 96 -10.71 17.23 10.02
CA SER A 96 -10.18 18.41 10.70
C SER A 96 -10.93 18.48 12.02
N TRP A 97 -10.21 18.47 13.13
CA TRP A 97 -10.85 18.61 14.42
C TRP A 97 -11.68 19.89 14.39
N THR A 98 -13.00 19.75 14.51
CA THR A 98 -13.89 20.87 14.76
C THR A 98 -14.27 20.84 16.24
N PRO A 99 -14.29 22.00 16.90
CA PRO A 99 -14.79 22.09 18.26
C PRO A 99 -16.24 21.60 18.31
N PRO A 100 -16.66 20.88 19.37
CA PRO A 100 -18.05 20.53 19.56
C PRO A 100 -18.91 21.79 19.71
N ILE A 101 -20.09 21.80 19.09
CA ILE A 101 -21.03 22.93 19.13
C ILE A 101 -21.81 22.88 20.45
N GLY A 102 -21.88 24.01 21.16
CA GLY A 102 -22.64 24.16 22.41
C GLY A 102 -21.99 23.45 23.61
N ASN A 103 -22.81 22.98 24.56
CA ASN A 103 -22.38 22.31 25.80
C ASN A 103 -21.98 20.82 25.61
N ARG A 104 -21.38 20.47 24.46
CA ARG A 104 -21.01 19.09 24.13
C ARG A 104 -19.53 18.84 24.37
N LEU A 105 -19.19 17.70 24.97
CA LEU A 105 -17.81 17.21 25.12
C LEU A 105 -17.49 16.25 23.98
N LYS A 106 -16.36 16.44 23.31
CA LYS A 106 -15.83 15.51 22.29
C LYS A 106 -14.66 14.73 22.88
N ILE A 107 -14.82 13.43 23.03
CA ILE A 107 -13.78 12.51 23.49
C ILE A 107 -13.28 11.75 22.27
N ASN A 108 -11.97 11.82 21.98
CA ASN A 108 -11.34 10.96 20.98
C ASN A 108 -10.83 9.70 21.71
N VAL A 109 -11.18 8.52 21.21
CA VAL A 109 -10.67 7.25 21.74
C VAL A 109 -9.81 6.61 20.66
N ASP A 110 -8.50 6.74 20.80
CA ASP A 110 -7.53 6.05 19.97
C ASP A 110 -7.19 4.72 20.66
N ALA A 111 -7.71 3.61 20.13
CA ALA A 111 -7.44 2.28 20.64
C ALA A 111 -6.24 1.66 19.90
N ALA A 112 -5.17 1.38 20.63
CA ALA A 112 -4.08 0.53 20.18
C ALA A 112 -4.22 -0.84 20.87
N THR A 113 -4.43 -1.91 20.11
CA THR A 113 -4.36 -3.27 20.63
C THR A 113 -2.90 -3.67 20.77
N GLN A 114 -2.45 -3.92 21.99
CA GLN A 114 -1.20 -4.63 22.21
C GLN A 114 -1.44 -6.10 21.81
N ASN A 115 -0.77 -6.56 20.76
CA ASN A 115 -0.59 -7.99 20.51
C ASN A 115 0.71 -8.43 21.19
#